data_AF-A0A7J7HHD9-F1
#
_entry.id   AF-A0A7J7HHD9-F1
#
_cell.length_a   1.000
_cell.length_b   1.000
_cell.length_c   1.000
_cell.angle_alpha   90.00
_cell.angle_beta   90.00
_cell.angle_gamma   90.00
#
_symmetry.space_group_name_H-M   'P 1'
#
loop_
_entity.id
_entity.type
_entity.pdbx_description
1 polymer ?
#
loop_
_entity_poly.entity_id
_entity_poly.type
_entity_poly.pdbx_seq_one_letter_code
_entity_poly.pdbx_strand_id
1 'polypeptide(L)'
;MFRQGNEELPEDLMLSPTTSHLEACQFVVADHTAQLGLRIVQWLEGLASKVLDLDNEVRGSHVGTYLPSSGVWRHTQRALKKGVSKPKTVHHLDFDAPTREHAEQLPDDKKQDESLLEDVWTLLRAGRLEEACDLCRSAGQPWRAATLCPFGGLDLCPSVEALVKNGKNRTLQAIELESGIGHQWRLWKWATYCVSERIAEQDGGKYETAVYAAQCSNLKRILPICTDWESCPFKWGPTPLIFESVWLENRSFKAYFKEWWENGRVHGFYAKVERVKESLKVWKREVFGDLNELKAELVQGIEDLDAKESGECLSRTSRDERSLLKLKLEELDFRE
;
A
#
# COMPACT_ATOMS: atom_id res chain seq x y z
N MET A 1 -17.78 17.78 10.26
CA MET A 1 -17.58 19.24 10.42
C MET A 1 -16.42 19.60 9.50
N PHE A 2 -16.65 19.71 8.20
CA PHE A 2 -15.58 19.94 7.23
C PHE A 2 -15.30 21.45 7.19
N ARG A 3 -14.21 21.86 7.86
CA ARG A 3 -13.80 23.26 7.90
C ARG A 3 -13.39 23.69 6.50
N GLN A 4 -14.06 24.72 6.03
CA GLN A 4 -13.68 25.55 4.89
C GLN A 4 -12.59 26.52 5.39
N GLY A 5 -11.41 26.01 5.68
CA GLY A 5 -10.22 26.81 5.96
C GLY A 5 -9.32 26.76 4.73
N ASN A 6 -8.78 27.90 4.30
CA ASN A 6 -7.60 27.89 3.44
C ASN A 6 -6.52 27.08 4.18
N GLU A 7 -6.20 25.89 3.68
CA GLU A 7 -5.09 25.06 4.17
C GLU A 7 -3.78 25.69 3.71
N GLU A 8 -3.45 26.87 4.25
CA GLU A 8 -2.16 27.50 4.02
C GLU A 8 -1.10 26.83 4.90
N LEU A 9 0.06 26.55 4.32
CA LEU A 9 1.17 25.96 5.06
C LEU A 9 1.70 26.97 6.08
N PRO A 10 1.92 26.57 7.35
CA PRO A 10 2.48 27.47 8.35
C PRO A 10 3.89 27.92 7.93
N GLU A 11 4.07 29.24 7.74
CA GLU A 11 5.36 29.83 7.32
C GLU A 11 6.49 29.50 8.30
N ASP A 12 6.16 29.32 9.58
CA ASP A 12 7.13 28.98 10.61
C ASP A 12 7.70 27.56 10.41
N LEU A 13 7.01 26.65 9.72
CA LEU A 13 7.46 25.29 9.44
C LEU A 13 8.24 25.15 8.13
N MET A 14 8.34 26.23 7.35
CA MET A 14 9.10 26.26 6.10
C MET A 14 10.61 26.18 6.39
N LEU A 15 11.19 25.00 6.16
CA LEU A 15 12.62 24.76 6.29
C LEU A 15 13.35 24.99 4.96
N SER A 16 14.57 25.52 5.03
CA SER A 16 15.50 25.63 3.90
C SER A 16 16.83 24.95 4.27
N PRO A 17 17.34 24.01 3.45
CA PRO A 17 16.73 23.45 2.24
C PRO A 17 15.46 22.64 2.54
N THR A 18 14.54 22.56 1.56
CA THR A 18 13.27 21.83 1.69
C THR A 18 13.50 20.34 1.87
N THR A 19 12.58 19.67 2.58
CA THR A 19 12.56 18.20 2.64
C THR A 19 11.56 17.65 1.63
N SER A 20 11.71 16.37 1.26
CA SER A 20 10.80 15.70 0.34
C SER A 20 9.36 15.67 0.86
N HIS A 21 9.19 15.53 2.18
CA HIS A 21 7.88 15.60 2.84
C HIS A 21 7.27 17.02 2.75
N LEU A 22 8.09 18.07 2.94
CA LEU A 22 7.64 19.45 2.80
C LEU A 22 7.25 19.77 1.36
N GLU A 23 8.03 19.33 0.37
CA GLU A 23 7.72 19.48 -1.06
C GLU A 23 6.42 18.76 -1.43
N ALA A 24 6.19 17.56 -0.89
CA ALA A 24 4.94 16.83 -1.09
C ALA A 24 3.73 17.57 -0.47
N CYS A 25 3.88 18.12 0.73
CA CYS A 25 2.83 18.93 1.37
C CYS A 25 2.53 20.20 0.55
N GLN A 26 3.56 20.89 0.07
CA GLN A 26 3.41 22.06 -0.82
C GLN A 26 2.68 21.71 -2.11
N PHE A 27 3.03 20.57 -2.72
CA PHE A 27 2.34 20.09 -3.91
C PHE A 27 0.86 19.81 -3.64
N VAL A 28 0.52 19.13 -2.54
CA VAL A 28 -0.87 18.81 -2.19
C VAL A 28 -1.69 20.07 -1.92
N VAL A 29 -1.11 21.08 -1.28
CA VAL A 29 -1.78 22.36 -1.04
C VAL A 29 -1.98 23.17 -2.33
N ALA A 30 -1.01 23.11 -3.25
CA ALA A 30 -1.05 23.88 -4.49
C ALA A 30 -1.89 23.22 -5.60
N ASP A 31 -1.92 21.89 -5.70
CA ASP A 31 -2.68 21.18 -6.72
C ASP A 31 -4.06 20.75 -6.19
N HIS A 32 -5.11 21.32 -6.78
CA HIS A 32 -6.49 21.03 -6.40
C HIS A 32 -6.85 19.53 -6.48
N THR A 33 -6.24 18.79 -7.40
CA THR A 33 -6.61 17.40 -7.61
C THR A 33 -5.93 16.49 -6.59
N ALA A 34 -4.67 16.77 -6.26
CA ALA A 34 -3.98 16.15 -5.13
C ALA A 34 -4.72 16.41 -3.81
N GLN A 35 -5.19 17.65 -3.58
CA GLN A 35 -5.99 18.01 -2.42
C GLN A 35 -7.33 17.24 -2.36
N LEU A 36 -8.03 17.12 -3.49
CA LEU A 36 -9.25 16.31 -3.58
C LEU A 36 -8.96 14.83 -3.28
N GLY A 37 -7.88 14.28 -3.82
CA GLY A 37 -7.43 12.91 -3.56
C GLY A 37 -7.20 12.66 -2.07
N LEU A 38 -6.42 13.53 -1.41
CA LEU A 38 -6.17 13.45 0.04
C LEU A 38 -7.47 13.48 0.85
N ARG A 39 -8.41 14.37 0.50
CA ARG A 39 -9.70 14.47 1.21
C ARG A 39 -10.56 13.23 1.05
N ILE A 40 -10.56 12.60 -0.13
CA ILE A 40 -11.27 11.34 -0.36
C ILE A 40 -10.68 10.24 0.52
N VAL A 41 -9.34 10.15 0.59
CA VAL A 41 -8.62 9.22 1.45
C VAL A 41 -9.00 9.42 2.92
N GLN A 42 -8.83 10.63 3.45
CA GLN A 42 -9.15 10.96 4.85
C GLN A 42 -10.61 10.70 5.18
N TRP A 43 -11.53 10.98 4.25
CA TRP A 43 -12.95 10.71 4.44
C TRP A 43 -13.23 9.21 4.56
N LEU A 44 -12.67 8.40 3.67
CA LEU A 44 -12.86 6.95 3.66
C LEU A 44 -12.18 6.30 4.89
N GLU A 45 -10.96 6.72 5.26
CA GLU A 45 -10.31 6.30 6.51
C GLU A 45 -11.15 6.65 7.74
N GLY A 46 -11.72 7.86 7.76
CA GLY A 46 -12.63 8.30 8.81
C GLY A 46 -13.93 7.51 8.89
N LEU A 47 -14.42 6.95 7.77
CA LEU A 47 -15.55 6.02 7.79
C LEU A 47 -15.16 4.66 8.39
N ALA A 48 -14.03 4.09 7.95
CA ALA A 48 -13.52 2.84 8.49
C ALA A 48 -13.21 2.94 9.99
N SER A 49 -12.61 4.06 10.42
CA SER A 49 -12.31 4.33 11.83
C SER A 49 -13.56 4.35 12.71
N LYS A 50 -14.63 5.05 12.27
CA LYS A 50 -15.92 5.07 12.98
C LYS A 50 -16.55 3.69 13.09
N VAL A 51 -16.41 2.88 12.05
CA VAL A 51 -16.95 1.51 12.07
C VAL A 51 -16.19 0.65 13.09
N LEU A 52 -14.87 0.82 13.19
CA LEU A 52 -14.09 0.16 14.24
C LEU A 52 -14.49 0.62 15.63
N ASP A 53 -14.76 1.92 15.82
CA ASP A 53 -15.22 2.43 17.11
C ASP A 53 -16.57 1.81 17.51
N LEU A 54 -17.50 1.65 16.55
CA LEU A 54 -18.77 0.96 16.79
C LEU A 54 -18.59 -0.53 17.13
N ASP A 55 -17.66 -1.22 16.47
CA ASP A 55 -17.35 -2.62 16.81
C ASP A 55 -16.71 -2.72 18.20
N ASN A 56 -15.84 -1.76 18.55
CA ASN A 56 -15.19 -1.70 19.86
C ASN A 56 -16.20 -1.50 21.00
N GLU A 57 -17.29 -0.76 20.78
CA GLU A 57 -18.38 -0.62 21.77
C GLU A 57 -19.07 -1.96 22.07
N VAL A 58 -19.11 -2.88 21.09
CA VAL A 58 -19.79 -4.17 21.20
C VAL A 58 -18.84 -5.29 21.65
N ARG A 59 -17.62 -5.32 21.12
CA ARG A 59 -16.64 -6.41 21.29
C ARG A 59 -15.52 -6.09 22.27
N GLY A 60 -15.41 -4.84 22.71
CA GLY A 60 -14.30 -4.33 23.52
C GLY A 60 -13.17 -3.76 22.66
N SER A 61 -12.09 -3.31 23.29
CA SER A 61 -10.98 -2.57 22.64
C SER A 61 -10.11 -3.39 21.69
N HIS A 62 -10.50 -4.63 21.38
CA HIS A 62 -9.70 -5.56 20.58
C HIS A 62 -10.17 -5.52 19.12
N VAL A 63 -9.26 -5.16 18.22
CA VAL A 63 -9.55 -5.18 16.78
C VAL A 63 -9.50 -6.60 16.27
N GLY A 64 -10.58 -7.08 15.66
CA GLY A 64 -10.61 -8.33 14.92
C GLY A 64 -10.40 -9.58 15.78
N THR A 65 -9.52 -10.50 15.36
CA THR A 65 -9.49 -11.88 15.88
C THR A 65 -8.19 -12.33 16.52
N TYR A 66 -7.12 -11.54 16.42
CA TYR A 66 -5.85 -11.84 17.07
C TYR A 66 -6.03 -11.98 18.58
N LEU A 67 -5.46 -13.02 19.18
CA LEU A 67 -5.41 -13.12 20.63
C LEU A 67 -3.98 -12.85 21.09
N PRO A 68 -3.77 -11.92 22.04
CA PRO A 68 -2.44 -11.65 22.57
C PRO A 68 -1.78 -12.93 23.09
N SER A 69 -0.62 -13.28 22.52
CA SER A 69 0.22 -14.36 23.05
C SER A 69 1.36 -13.80 23.88
N SER A 70 1.80 -14.59 24.86
CA SER A 70 3.05 -14.34 25.54
C SER A 70 4.24 -14.69 24.63
N GLY A 71 4.71 -13.71 23.86
CA GLY A 71 5.94 -13.77 23.08
C GLY A 71 5.79 -14.25 21.64
N VAL A 72 6.85 -13.99 20.86
CA VAL A 72 6.97 -14.33 19.44
C VAL A 72 7.13 -15.83 19.24
N TRP A 73 6.39 -16.39 18.29
CA TRP A 73 6.44 -17.79 17.85
C TRP A 73 6.56 -18.80 19.00
N ARG A 74 5.68 -18.64 19.99
CA ARG A 74 5.72 -19.38 21.25
C ARG A 74 5.67 -20.90 21.02
N HIS A 75 4.91 -21.35 20.02
CA HIS A 75 4.78 -22.78 19.72
C HIS A 75 6.10 -23.32 19.15
N THR A 76 6.69 -22.60 18.19
CA THR A 76 7.96 -22.91 17.55
C THR A 76 9.10 -22.90 18.57
N GLN A 77 9.17 -21.86 19.42
CA GLN A 77 10.14 -21.77 20.51
C GLN A 77 10.07 -22.99 21.46
N ARG A 78 8.86 -23.43 21.82
CA ARG A 78 8.66 -24.60 22.70
C ARG A 78 9.07 -25.90 22.01
N ALA A 79 8.79 -26.04 20.71
CA ALA A 79 9.17 -27.21 19.94
C ALA A 79 10.69 -27.33 19.82
N LEU A 80 11.38 -26.21 19.53
CA LEU A 80 12.85 -26.14 19.50
C LEU A 80 13.46 -26.50 20.86
N LYS A 81 12.94 -25.96 21.97
CA LYS A 81 13.39 -26.30 23.32
C LYS A 81 13.23 -27.78 23.67
N LYS A 82 12.24 -28.46 23.08
CA LYS A 82 11.99 -29.90 23.28
C LYS A 82 12.78 -30.78 22.31
N GLY A 83 13.57 -30.21 21.40
CA GLY A 83 14.25 -30.96 20.34
C GLY A 83 13.30 -31.55 19.31
N VAL A 84 12.04 -31.11 19.27
CA VAL A 84 11.04 -31.57 18.31
C VAL A 84 11.10 -30.64 17.10
N SER A 85 11.96 -30.96 16.14
CA SER A 85 12.05 -30.24 14.86
C SER A 85 11.47 -31.11 13.76
N LYS A 86 10.50 -30.58 13.00
CA LYS A 86 10.09 -31.18 11.73
C LYS A 86 11.11 -30.77 10.64
N PRO A 87 11.16 -31.50 9.52
CA PRO A 87 11.89 -31.02 8.34
C PRO A 87 11.33 -29.64 7.95
N LYS A 88 12.21 -28.68 7.63
CA LYS A 88 11.88 -27.28 7.28
C LYS A 88 11.27 -26.42 8.39
N THR A 89 11.44 -26.76 9.67
CA THR A 89 11.11 -25.82 10.77
C THR A 89 12.27 -24.87 11.01
N VAL A 90 12.00 -23.58 11.20
CA VAL A 90 13.02 -22.59 11.54
C VAL A 90 13.75 -22.95 12.84
N HIS A 91 15.07 -22.73 12.85
CA HIS A 91 15.95 -22.98 13.99
C HIS A 91 16.25 -21.71 14.78
N HIS A 92 16.21 -20.54 14.15
CA HIS A 92 16.39 -19.25 14.81
C HIS A 92 15.04 -18.52 14.97
N LEU A 93 14.94 -17.72 16.03
CA LEU A 93 13.72 -16.99 16.42
C LEU A 93 13.87 -15.49 16.18
N ASP A 94 14.32 -15.15 14.98
CA ASP A 94 14.39 -13.79 14.45
C ASP A 94 13.51 -13.68 13.21
N PHE A 95 13.12 -12.45 12.87
CA PHE A 95 12.09 -12.19 11.86
C PHE A 95 12.49 -12.61 10.45
N ASP A 96 13.79 -12.64 10.13
CA ASP A 96 14.30 -13.05 8.81
C ASP A 96 14.68 -14.53 8.74
N ALA A 97 14.59 -15.28 9.85
CA ALA A 97 14.87 -16.72 9.89
C ALA A 97 14.09 -17.52 8.83
N PRO A 98 12.78 -17.32 8.59
CA PRO A 98 12.06 -18.07 7.57
C PRO A 98 12.65 -17.88 6.16
N THR A 99 13.01 -16.64 5.82
CA THR A 99 13.61 -16.31 4.52
C THR A 99 15.05 -16.80 4.42
N ARG A 100 15.85 -16.61 5.47
CA ARG A 100 17.28 -16.96 5.51
C ARG A 100 17.52 -18.47 5.53
N GLU A 101 16.67 -19.21 6.22
CA GLU A 101 16.79 -20.67 6.38
C GLU A 101 16.00 -21.45 5.34
N HIS A 102 15.18 -20.77 4.53
CA HIS A 102 14.21 -21.41 3.64
C HIS A 102 13.32 -22.43 4.38
N ALA A 103 12.83 -22.00 5.55
CA ALA A 103 12.11 -22.80 6.52
C ALA A 103 10.89 -22.03 7.03
N GLU A 104 10.00 -22.69 7.76
CA GLU A 104 8.75 -22.11 8.24
C GLU A 104 8.63 -22.25 9.76
N GLN A 105 7.91 -21.30 10.37
CA GLN A 105 7.40 -21.45 11.73
C GLN A 105 6.31 -22.54 11.78
N LEU A 106 5.98 -22.99 12.98
CA LEU A 106 4.89 -23.95 13.15
C LEU A 106 3.54 -23.37 12.70
N PRO A 107 2.60 -24.21 12.22
CA PRO A 107 1.31 -23.74 11.69
C PRO A 107 0.49 -22.89 12.66
N ASP A 108 0.57 -23.17 13.97
CA ASP A 108 -0.12 -22.39 15.01
C ASP A 108 0.40 -20.94 15.03
N ASP A 109 1.72 -20.76 14.97
CA ASP A 109 2.34 -19.44 14.96
C ASP A 109 2.10 -18.74 13.60
N LYS A 110 2.10 -19.47 12.47
CA LYS A 110 1.75 -18.90 11.15
C LYS A 110 0.31 -18.36 11.14
N LYS A 111 -0.63 -19.13 11.69
CA LYS A 111 -2.03 -18.70 11.81
C LYS A 111 -2.18 -17.49 12.74
N GLN A 112 -1.41 -17.45 13.82
CA GLN A 112 -1.43 -16.32 14.74
C GLN A 112 -0.87 -15.04 14.07
N ASP A 113 0.23 -15.16 13.33
CA ASP A 113 0.79 -14.03 12.57
C ASP A 113 -0.18 -13.53 11.49
N GLU A 114 -0.86 -14.43 10.78
CA GLU A 114 -1.88 -14.05 9.80
C GLU A 114 -3.05 -13.28 10.45
N SER A 115 -3.50 -13.71 11.64
CA SER A 115 -4.57 -13.03 12.38
C SER A 115 -4.12 -11.66 12.88
N LEU A 116 -2.88 -11.55 13.38
CA LEU A 116 -2.29 -10.28 13.79
C LEU A 116 -2.23 -9.30 12.62
N LEU A 117 -1.80 -9.78 11.45
CA LEU A 117 -1.64 -8.94 10.27
C LEU A 117 -2.97 -8.56 9.62
N GLU A 118 -4.00 -9.39 9.76
CA GLU A 118 -5.38 -9.03 9.41
C GLU A 118 -5.87 -7.82 10.23
N ASP A 119 -5.59 -7.82 11.53
CA ASP A 119 -5.99 -6.75 12.44
C ASP A 119 -5.16 -5.48 12.19
N VAL A 120 -3.85 -5.63 11.94
CA VAL A 120 -2.98 -4.53 11.48
C VAL A 120 -3.48 -3.96 10.15
N TRP A 121 -3.79 -4.80 9.17
CA TRP A 121 -4.34 -4.37 7.88
C TRP A 121 -5.63 -3.56 8.05
N THR A 122 -6.49 -4.01 8.97
CA THR A 122 -7.75 -3.33 9.31
C THR A 122 -7.50 -1.95 9.90
N LEU A 123 -6.55 -1.81 10.83
CA LEU A 123 -6.15 -0.54 11.42
C LEU A 123 -5.54 0.42 10.40
N LEU A 124 -4.68 -0.08 9.49
CA LEU A 124 -4.07 0.73 8.43
C LEU A 124 -5.14 1.30 7.49
N ARG A 125 -6.14 0.51 7.08
CA ARG A 125 -7.25 1.00 6.25
C ARG A 125 -8.17 2.01 6.95
N ALA A 126 -8.10 2.09 8.28
CA ALA A 126 -8.80 3.08 9.07
C ALA A 126 -7.96 4.33 9.40
N GLY A 127 -6.74 4.44 8.84
CA GLY A 127 -5.81 5.54 9.16
C GLY A 127 -5.27 5.50 10.60
N ARG A 128 -5.45 4.38 11.32
CA ARG A 128 -5.05 4.22 12.73
C ARG A 128 -3.63 3.64 12.84
N LEU A 129 -2.67 4.31 12.20
CA LEU A 129 -1.27 3.86 12.09
C LEU A 129 -0.61 3.64 13.46
N GLU A 130 -0.82 4.55 14.41
CA GLU A 130 -0.24 4.46 15.75
C GLU A 130 -0.71 3.19 16.47
N GLU A 131 -1.99 2.88 16.40
CA GLU A 131 -2.57 1.67 17.00
C GLU A 131 -2.08 0.40 16.30
N ALA A 132 -1.88 0.44 14.98
CA ALA A 132 -1.26 -0.66 14.26
C ALA A 132 0.19 -0.91 14.73
N CYS A 133 0.96 0.17 14.92
CA CYS A 133 2.32 0.12 15.48
C CYS A 133 2.30 -0.40 16.94
N ASP A 134 1.33 0.00 17.76
CA ASP A 134 1.19 -0.48 19.15
C ASP A 134 0.73 -1.93 19.25
N LEU A 135 -0.18 -2.36 18.37
CA LEU A 135 -0.59 -3.75 18.26
C LEU A 135 0.62 -4.66 17.96
N CYS A 136 1.44 -4.28 16.97
CA CYS A 136 2.70 -4.98 16.67
C CYS A 136 3.64 -5.06 17.88
N ARG A 137 3.81 -3.95 18.62
CA ARG A 137 4.66 -3.92 19.83
C ARG A 137 4.10 -4.81 20.94
N SER A 138 2.80 -4.76 21.18
CA SER A 138 2.11 -5.56 22.19
C SER A 138 2.18 -7.07 21.90
N ALA A 139 2.19 -7.44 20.62
CA ALA A 139 2.42 -8.80 20.14
C ALA A 139 3.88 -9.28 20.29
N GLY A 140 4.78 -8.42 20.76
CA GLY A 140 6.21 -8.71 20.85
C GLY A 140 6.94 -8.61 19.51
N GLN A 141 6.34 -7.97 18.50
CA GLN A 141 6.87 -7.84 17.13
C GLN A 141 7.24 -6.38 16.80
N PRO A 142 8.17 -5.75 17.53
CA PRO A 142 8.50 -4.33 17.34
C PRO A 142 9.13 -4.03 15.98
N TRP A 143 9.71 -5.03 15.30
CA TRP A 143 10.23 -4.85 13.94
C TRP A 143 9.13 -4.52 12.93
N ARG A 144 7.94 -5.13 13.06
CA ARG A 144 6.78 -4.81 12.21
C ARG A 144 6.33 -3.38 12.45
N ALA A 145 6.30 -2.92 13.70
CA ALA A 145 6.01 -1.52 14.03
C ALA A 145 7.04 -0.56 13.42
N ALA A 146 8.34 -0.92 13.45
CA ALA A 146 9.39 -0.12 12.83
C ALA A 146 9.25 -0.04 11.30
N THR A 147 8.72 -1.09 10.66
CA THR A 147 8.38 -1.07 9.25
C THR A 147 7.18 -0.16 8.96
N LEU A 148 6.10 -0.26 9.74
CA LEU A 148 4.92 0.58 9.51
C LEU A 148 5.20 2.08 9.72
N CYS A 149 6.09 2.39 10.65
CA CYS A 149 6.39 3.74 11.09
C CYS A 149 7.88 4.10 10.79
N PRO A 150 8.32 4.22 9.52
CA PRO A 150 9.73 4.45 9.18
C PRO A 150 10.19 5.87 9.60
N PHE A 151 11.51 6.10 9.57
CA PHE A 151 12.13 7.40 9.90
C PHE A 151 11.81 7.95 11.29
N GLY A 152 11.61 7.07 12.27
CA GLY A 152 11.41 7.47 13.67
C GLY A 152 9.99 7.89 14.01
N GLY A 153 8.99 7.36 13.30
CA GLY A 153 7.58 7.63 13.59
C GLY A 153 7.06 8.96 13.05
N LEU A 154 7.71 9.48 12.01
CA LEU A 154 7.19 10.65 11.31
C LEU A 154 5.88 10.32 10.61
N ASP A 155 4.95 11.26 10.63
CA ASP A 155 3.75 11.19 9.82
C ASP A 155 4.10 11.60 8.39
N LEU A 156 4.13 10.64 7.48
CA LEU A 156 4.57 10.85 6.11
C LEU A 156 3.41 11.17 5.17
N CYS A 157 2.18 11.30 5.70
CA CYS A 157 1.06 11.81 4.96
C CYS A 157 1.41 13.23 4.45
N PRO A 158 1.23 13.53 3.14
CA PRO A 158 1.53 14.85 2.59
C PRO A 158 0.39 15.83 2.92
N SER A 159 0.16 16.08 4.21
CA SER A 159 -0.91 16.94 4.74
C SER A 159 -0.36 18.02 5.66
N VAL A 160 -1.13 19.10 5.82
CA VAL A 160 -0.78 20.19 6.74
C VAL A 160 -0.75 19.68 8.18
N GLU A 161 -1.67 18.79 8.55
CA GLU A 161 -1.75 18.18 9.87
C GLU A 161 -0.49 17.37 10.19
N ALA A 162 0.00 16.56 9.24
CA ALA A 162 1.22 15.80 9.38
C ALA A 162 2.44 16.71 9.53
N LEU A 163 2.52 17.79 8.75
CA LEU A 163 3.60 18.77 8.87
C LEU A 163 3.60 19.45 10.24
N VAL A 164 2.44 19.85 10.75
CA VAL A 164 2.28 20.44 12.08
C VAL A 164 2.67 19.44 13.17
N LYS A 165 2.23 18.18 13.04
CA LYS A 165 2.54 17.09 13.98
C LYS A 165 4.04 16.80 14.04
N ASN A 166 4.69 16.73 12.89
CA ASN A 166 6.12 16.45 12.78
C ASN A 166 6.99 17.61 13.24
N GLY A 167 6.50 18.85 13.10
CA GLY A 167 7.23 20.06 13.41
C GLY A 167 8.53 20.20 12.61
N LYS A 168 9.50 20.93 13.16
CA LYS A 168 10.81 21.15 12.52
C LYS A 168 11.73 19.94 12.70
N ASN A 169 11.52 18.89 11.92
CA ASN A 169 12.39 17.72 11.96
C ASN A 169 13.73 17.98 11.26
N ARG A 170 14.72 18.44 12.02
CA ARG A 170 16.09 18.66 11.53
C ARG A 170 16.83 17.37 11.19
N THR A 171 16.43 16.24 11.77
CA THR A 171 17.06 14.94 11.53
C THR A 171 16.76 14.46 10.11
N LEU A 172 15.50 14.50 9.68
CA LEU A 172 15.13 14.16 8.31
C LEU A 172 15.79 15.12 7.31
N GLN A 173 15.81 16.41 7.62
CA GLN A 173 16.46 17.42 6.78
C GLN A 173 17.96 17.14 6.60
N ALA A 174 18.67 16.77 7.67
CA ALA A 174 20.08 16.41 7.60
C ALA A 174 20.31 15.14 6.76
N ILE A 175 19.50 14.11 6.96
CA ILE A 175 19.57 12.85 6.19
C ILE A 175 19.39 13.11 4.69
N GLU A 176 18.41 13.93 4.32
CA GLU A 176 18.13 14.26 2.92
C GLU A 176 19.17 15.20 2.32
N LEU A 177 19.79 16.07 3.11
CA LEU A 177 20.89 16.91 2.65
C LEU A 177 22.13 16.07 2.31
N GLU A 178 22.42 15.03 3.10
CA GLU A 178 23.56 14.14 2.90
C GLU A 178 23.30 13.10 1.78
N SER A 179 22.09 12.54 1.73
CA SER A 179 21.74 11.43 0.83
C SER A 179 21.04 11.85 -0.45
N GLY A 180 20.61 13.11 -0.55
CA GLY A 180 19.70 13.61 -1.58
C GLY A 180 18.22 13.54 -1.18
N ILE A 181 17.46 14.55 -1.63
CA ILE A 181 16.03 14.73 -1.32
C ILE A 181 15.25 13.48 -1.76
N GLY A 182 14.51 12.90 -0.81
CA GLY A 182 13.64 11.74 -1.05
C GLY A 182 14.35 10.41 -1.35
N HIS A 183 15.68 10.37 -1.32
CA HIS A 183 16.43 9.14 -1.64
C HIS A 183 16.07 7.98 -0.70
N GLN A 184 16.08 8.24 0.61
CA GLN A 184 15.74 7.24 1.63
C GLN A 184 14.29 6.77 1.52
N TRP A 185 13.37 7.67 1.16
CA TRP A 185 11.97 7.32 0.92
C TRP A 185 11.80 6.38 -0.27
N ARG A 186 12.51 6.64 -1.38
CA ARG A 186 12.51 5.76 -2.56
C ARG A 186 13.10 4.39 -2.24
N LEU A 187 14.20 4.34 -1.51
CA LEU A 187 14.79 3.08 -1.04
C LEU A 187 13.82 2.30 -0.15
N TRP A 188 13.11 2.99 0.76
CA TRP A 188 12.11 2.36 1.62
C TRP A 188 10.94 1.75 0.82
N LYS A 189 10.38 2.52 -0.13
CA LYS A 189 9.33 2.03 -1.03
C LYS A 189 9.80 0.85 -1.88
N TRP A 190 11.03 0.89 -2.38
CA TRP A 190 11.60 -0.22 -3.13
C TRP A 190 11.77 -1.49 -2.28
N ALA A 191 12.30 -1.34 -1.06
CA ALA A 191 12.46 -2.46 -0.13
C ALA A 191 11.11 -3.12 0.21
N THR A 192 10.10 -2.31 0.54
CA THR A 192 8.74 -2.81 0.85
C THR A 192 8.06 -3.44 -0.36
N TYR A 193 8.29 -2.93 -1.57
CA TYR A 193 7.88 -3.58 -2.82
C TYR A 193 8.51 -4.97 -2.97
N CYS A 194 9.84 -5.09 -2.89
CA CYS A 194 10.52 -6.37 -3.00
C CYS A 194 10.07 -7.39 -1.94
N VAL A 195 9.82 -6.93 -0.71
CA VAL A 195 9.27 -7.77 0.36
C VAL A 195 7.86 -8.26 0.00
N SER A 196 6.98 -7.36 -0.46
CA SER A 196 5.61 -7.73 -0.85
C SER A 196 5.56 -8.77 -1.97
N GLU A 197 6.42 -8.66 -2.99
CA GLU A 197 6.50 -9.64 -4.08
C GLU A 197 7.01 -10.99 -3.57
N ARG A 198 8.09 -10.99 -2.78
CA ARG A 198 8.71 -12.21 -2.27
C ARG A 198 7.78 -13.00 -1.34
N ILE A 199 7.07 -12.33 -0.44
CA ILE A 199 6.12 -12.99 0.46
C ILE A 199 4.97 -13.59 -0.33
N ALA A 200 4.49 -12.89 -1.36
CA ALA A 200 3.43 -13.39 -2.25
C ALA A 200 3.87 -14.63 -3.05
N GLU A 201 5.12 -14.67 -3.53
CA GLU A 201 5.68 -15.84 -4.23
C GLU A 201 5.80 -17.08 -3.34
N GLN A 202 6.03 -16.89 -2.04
CA GLN A 202 6.25 -17.97 -1.07
C GLN A 202 4.98 -18.42 -0.33
N ASP A 203 3.81 -17.89 -0.69
CA ASP A 203 2.55 -18.08 0.06
C ASP A 203 2.72 -17.77 1.56
N GLY A 204 3.47 -16.70 1.84
CA GLY A 204 3.91 -16.30 3.18
C GLY A 204 2.80 -15.70 4.05
N GLY A 205 1.69 -15.28 3.44
CA GLY A 205 0.54 -14.68 4.12
C GLY A 205 -0.08 -13.57 3.28
N LYS A 206 -1.41 -13.56 3.15
CA LYS A 206 -2.11 -12.56 2.32
C LYS A 206 -2.07 -11.19 3.00
N TYR A 207 -2.33 -11.11 4.30
CA TYR A 207 -2.33 -9.82 4.99
C TYR A 207 -0.93 -9.25 5.16
N GLU A 208 0.09 -10.10 5.34
CA GLU A 208 1.47 -9.65 5.33
C GLU A 208 1.83 -8.97 4.02
N THR A 209 1.53 -9.67 2.92
CA THR A 209 1.70 -9.16 1.56
C THR A 209 1.01 -7.80 1.39
N ALA A 210 -0.26 -7.66 1.80
CA ALA A 210 -1.01 -6.41 1.71
C ALA A 210 -0.42 -5.27 2.54
N VAL A 211 0.01 -5.55 3.78
CA VAL A 211 0.58 -4.55 4.69
C VAL A 211 1.87 -3.94 4.09
N TYR A 212 2.75 -4.77 3.52
CA TYR A 212 3.95 -4.26 2.84
C TYR A 212 3.62 -3.60 1.50
N ALA A 213 2.72 -4.19 0.72
CA ALA A 213 2.29 -3.64 -0.57
C ALA A 213 1.66 -2.24 -0.43
N ALA A 214 0.93 -2.00 0.67
CA ALA A 214 0.35 -0.70 0.99
C ALA A 214 1.35 0.34 1.49
N GLN A 215 2.65 0.05 1.59
CA GLN A 215 3.66 1.10 1.83
C GLN A 215 4.29 1.60 0.52
N CYS A 216 4.24 0.78 -0.53
CA CYS A 216 4.85 1.06 -1.83
C CYS A 216 3.85 1.23 -2.97
N SER A 217 2.54 1.23 -2.68
CA SER A 217 1.48 1.31 -3.69
C SER A 217 1.43 0.12 -4.65
N ASN A 218 1.81 -1.09 -4.21
CA ASN A 218 1.75 -2.28 -5.06
C ASN A 218 0.31 -2.82 -5.19
N LEU A 219 -0.42 -2.32 -6.18
CA LEU A 219 -1.85 -2.64 -6.38
C LEU A 219 -2.09 -4.11 -6.70
N LYS A 220 -1.20 -4.74 -7.47
CA LYS A 220 -1.26 -6.17 -7.82
C LYS A 220 -1.43 -7.06 -6.59
N ARG A 221 -0.83 -6.65 -5.47
CA ARG A 221 -0.82 -7.40 -4.20
C ARG A 221 -1.91 -6.98 -3.23
N ILE A 222 -2.38 -5.73 -3.31
CA ILE A 222 -3.47 -5.22 -2.45
C ILE A 222 -4.84 -5.68 -2.96
N LEU A 223 -5.10 -5.57 -4.27
CA LEU A 223 -6.43 -5.77 -4.86
C LEU A 223 -7.07 -7.13 -4.54
N PRO A 224 -6.34 -8.27 -4.56
CA PRO A 224 -6.93 -9.58 -4.26
C PRO A 224 -7.53 -9.70 -2.84
N ILE A 225 -7.10 -8.87 -1.90
CA ILE A 225 -7.57 -8.89 -0.50
C ILE A 225 -8.76 -7.93 -0.31
N CYS A 226 -8.94 -6.99 -1.23
CA CYS A 226 -10.07 -6.08 -1.29
C CYS A 226 -11.27 -6.74 -2.00
N THR A 227 -11.71 -7.90 -1.49
CA THR A 227 -12.60 -8.82 -2.23
C THR A 227 -14.01 -8.30 -2.51
N ASP A 228 -14.54 -7.36 -1.73
CA ASP A 228 -15.93 -6.93 -1.88
C ASP A 228 -16.13 -5.47 -1.47
N TRP A 229 -16.85 -4.71 -2.30
CA TRP A 229 -17.33 -3.37 -1.98
C TRP A 229 -18.73 -3.37 -1.32
N GLU A 230 -19.52 -4.47 -1.42
CA GLU A 230 -20.91 -4.55 -0.93
C GLU A 230 -21.12 -5.47 0.29
N SER A 231 -20.25 -6.43 0.55
CA SER A 231 -20.59 -7.57 1.43
C SER A 231 -20.22 -7.39 2.92
N CYS A 232 -19.79 -6.20 3.35
CA CYS A 232 -19.45 -6.00 4.77
C CYS A 232 -19.50 -4.51 5.19
N PRO A 233 -20.31 -4.14 6.20
CA PRO A 233 -20.26 -2.83 6.84
C PRO A 233 -18.87 -2.47 7.41
N PHE A 234 -17.98 -3.45 7.60
CA PHE A 234 -16.63 -3.30 8.15
C PHE A 234 -15.52 -3.16 7.10
N LYS A 235 -15.86 -3.10 5.80
CA LYS A 235 -14.86 -3.03 4.71
C LYS A 235 -14.77 -1.69 3.98
N TRP A 236 -15.50 -0.65 4.41
CA TRP A 236 -15.54 0.71 3.81
C TRP A 236 -14.25 1.54 3.93
N GLY A 237 -13.12 0.93 4.27
CA GLY A 237 -11.84 1.59 4.11
C GLY A 237 -11.57 1.82 2.63
N PRO A 238 -11.02 2.99 2.26
CA PRO A 238 -10.52 3.19 0.91
C PRO A 238 -9.46 2.15 0.62
N THR A 239 -9.22 1.92 -0.65
CA THR A 239 -7.87 1.74 -1.17
C THR A 239 -7.26 3.15 -1.25
N PRO A 240 -6.43 3.65 -0.32
CA PRO A 240 -5.92 5.01 -0.39
C PRO A 240 -4.44 5.02 -0.75
N LEU A 241 -4.08 4.42 -1.89
CA LEU A 241 -2.86 4.79 -2.60
C LEU A 241 -3.11 5.10 -4.06
N ILE A 242 -4.38 5.12 -4.48
CA ILE A 242 -4.76 5.43 -5.85
C ILE A 242 -5.04 6.93 -5.94
N PHE A 243 -3.97 7.69 -6.09
CA PHE A 243 -3.96 8.77 -7.08
C PHE A 243 -2.66 8.63 -7.85
N GLU A 244 -2.67 7.79 -8.87
CA GLU A 244 -1.54 7.70 -9.79
C GLU A 244 -1.30 9.06 -10.43
N SER A 245 -0.06 9.53 -10.38
CA SER A 245 0.35 10.80 -11.00
C SER A 245 0.02 10.85 -12.50
N VAL A 246 -0.08 9.68 -13.16
CA VAL A 246 -0.39 9.53 -14.59
C VAL A 246 -1.76 10.14 -14.96
N TRP A 247 -2.77 10.07 -14.09
CA TRP A 247 -4.10 10.64 -14.39
C TRP A 247 -4.10 12.16 -14.27
N LEU A 248 -3.27 12.71 -13.38
CA LEU A 248 -3.05 14.15 -13.20
C LEU A 248 -2.23 14.77 -14.32
N GLU A 249 -1.29 13.99 -14.85
CA GLU A 249 -0.45 14.37 -15.99
C GLU A 249 -1.24 14.40 -17.31
N ASN A 250 -2.36 13.67 -17.39
CA ASN A 250 -3.27 13.76 -18.52
C ASN A 250 -4.02 15.10 -18.51
N ARG A 251 -3.60 16.02 -19.39
CA ARG A 251 -4.17 17.37 -19.55
C ARG A 251 -5.70 17.41 -19.70
N SER A 252 -6.32 16.33 -20.16
CA SER A 252 -7.77 16.27 -20.40
C SER A 252 -8.58 15.73 -19.21
N PHE A 253 -7.96 14.95 -18.31
CA PHE A 253 -8.65 14.31 -17.18
C PHE A 253 -9.38 15.31 -16.28
N LYS A 254 -8.73 16.44 -15.93
CA LYS A 254 -9.31 17.48 -15.08
C LYS A 254 -10.59 18.09 -15.67
N ALA A 255 -10.65 18.24 -17.00
CA ALA A 255 -11.82 18.75 -17.70
C ALA A 255 -12.98 17.73 -17.68
N TYR A 256 -12.67 16.46 -17.97
CA TYR A 256 -13.64 15.38 -17.96
C TYR A 256 -14.22 15.10 -16.58
N PHE A 257 -13.38 15.04 -15.55
CA PHE A 257 -13.83 14.85 -14.17
C PHE A 257 -14.76 15.97 -13.72
N LYS A 258 -14.40 17.24 -14.02
CA LYS A 258 -15.24 18.40 -13.71
C LYS A 258 -16.59 18.30 -14.42
N GLU A 259 -16.60 17.93 -15.70
CA GLU A 259 -17.82 17.74 -16.47
C GLU A 259 -18.73 16.66 -15.85
N TRP A 260 -18.19 15.48 -15.54
CA TRP A 260 -18.96 14.40 -14.92
C TRP A 260 -19.50 14.78 -13.55
N TRP A 261 -18.70 15.53 -12.78
CA TRP A 261 -19.08 16.01 -11.47
C TRP A 261 -20.16 17.10 -11.53
N GLU A 262 -20.09 18.05 -12.46
CA GLU A 262 -21.06 19.15 -12.55
C GLU A 262 -22.38 18.73 -13.24
N ASN A 263 -22.32 17.82 -14.21
CA ASN A 263 -23.49 17.35 -14.96
C ASN A 263 -24.27 16.23 -14.25
N GLY A 264 -23.75 15.69 -13.14
CA GLY A 264 -24.40 14.70 -12.31
C GLY A 264 -25.56 15.27 -11.49
N ARG A 265 -26.75 15.44 -12.08
CA ARG A 265 -28.01 15.80 -11.38
C ARG A 265 -28.57 14.60 -10.59
N VAL A 266 -27.80 14.09 -9.64
CA VAL A 266 -28.22 13.05 -8.69
C VAL A 266 -28.14 13.61 -7.29
N HIS A 267 -29.20 13.37 -6.50
CA HIS A 267 -29.26 13.82 -5.12
C HIS A 267 -28.55 12.81 -4.23
N GLY A 268 -27.52 13.26 -3.50
CA GLY A 268 -26.72 12.41 -2.62
C GLY A 268 -25.30 12.15 -3.15
N PHE A 269 -24.32 12.32 -2.27
CA PHE A 269 -22.89 12.21 -2.58
C PHE A 269 -22.53 10.82 -3.17
N TYR A 270 -23.06 9.74 -2.59
CA TYR A 270 -22.81 8.36 -3.03
C TYR A 270 -23.30 8.08 -4.46
N ALA A 271 -24.51 8.52 -4.82
CA ALA A 271 -25.04 8.38 -6.18
C ALA A 271 -24.22 9.16 -7.21
N LYS A 272 -23.60 10.26 -6.77
CA LYS A 272 -22.71 11.07 -7.59
C LYS A 272 -21.35 10.39 -7.83
N VAL A 273 -20.80 9.76 -6.80
CA VAL A 273 -19.55 8.99 -6.88
C VAL A 273 -19.71 7.74 -7.74
N GLU A 274 -20.79 6.96 -7.60
CA GLU A 274 -21.06 5.79 -8.46
C GLU A 274 -21.15 6.18 -9.93
N ARG A 275 -21.78 7.32 -10.24
CA ARG A 275 -21.84 7.82 -11.62
C ARG A 275 -20.47 8.20 -12.16
N VAL A 276 -19.65 8.87 -11.36
CA VAL A 276 -18.28 9.26 -11.74
C VAL A 276 -17.40 8.04 -11.94
N LYS A 277 -17.57 6.99 -11.13
CA LYS A 277 -16.90 5.69 -11.28
C LYS A 277 -17.23 5.03 -12.62
N GLU A 278 -18.49 5.04 -13.04
CA GLU A 278 -18.86 4.53 -14.37
C GLU A 278 -18.28 5.37 -15.51
N SER A 279 -18.31 6.71 -15.40
CA SER A 279 -17.67 7.59 -16.38
C SER A 279 -16.14 7.43 -16.42
N LEU A 280 -15.52 7.16 -15.28
CA LEU A 280 -14.08 6.91 -15.17
C LEU A 280 -13.68 5.61 -15.87
N LYS A 281 -14.48 4.54 -15.76
CA LYS A 281 -14.24 3.28 -16.47
C LYS A 281 -14.29 3.46 -17.99
N VAL A 282 -15.28 4.21 -18.48
CA VAL A 282 -15.44 4.52 -19.91
C VAL A 282 -14.26 5.35 -20.40
N TRP A 283 -13.91 6.41 -19.68
CA TRP A 283 -12.78 7.28 -20.02
C TRP A 283 -11.43 6.56 -19.98
N LYS A 284 -11.19 5.68 -18.99
CA LYS A 284 -9.97 4.85 -18.90
C LYS A 284 -9.80 4.05 -20.21
N ARG A 285 -10.88 3.46 -20.72
CA ARG A 285 -10.91 2.70 -21.97
C ARG A 285 -10.71 3.58 -23.21
N GLU A 286 -11.34 4.75 -23.26
CA GLU A 286 -11.28 5.65 -24.43
C GLU A 286 -9.92 6.35 -24.59
N VAL A 287 -9.27 6.69 -23.48
CA VAL A 287 -8.02 7.48 -23.50
C VAL A 287 -6.77 6.60 -23.53
N PHE A 288 -6.81 5.44 -22.88
CA PHE A 288 -5.65 4.55 -22.78
C PHE A 288 -5.82 3.23 -23.56
N GLY A 289 -6.98 3.02 -24.21
CA GLY A 289 -7.35 1.75 -24.83
C GLY A 289 -7.76 0.69 -23.80
N ASP A 290 -8.06 -0.53 -24.26
CA ASP A 290 -8.14 -1.67 -23.34
C ASP A 290 -6.72 -2.17 -23.06
N LEU A 291 -6.15 -1.69 -21.95
CA LEU A 291 -4.83 -2.12 -21.47
C LEU A 291 -4.78 -3.65 -21.28
N ASN A 292 -5.91 -4.32 -21.04
CA ASN A 292 -5.94 -5.78 -20.94
C ASN A 292 -5.80 -6.46 -22.30
N GLU A 293 -6.38 -5.91 -23.37
CA GLU A 293 -6.19 -6.44 -24.73
C GLU A 293 -4.74 -6.24 -25.18
N LEU A 294 -4.17 -5.06 -24.94
CA LEU A 294 -2.77 -4.79 -25.29
C LEU A 294 -1.79 -5.65 -24.46
N LYS A 295 -2.06 -5.88 -23.18
CA LYS A 295 -1.29 -6.82 -22.35
C LYS A 295 -1.47 -8.25 -22.83
N ALA A 296 -2.68 -8.67 -23.20
CA ALA A 296 -2.95 -9.99 -23.74
C ALA A 296 -2.20 -10.22 -25.07
N GLU A 297 -2.14 -9.24 -25.96
CA GLU A 297 -1.36 -9.31 -27.20
C GLU A 297 0.15 -9.43 -26.94
N LEU A 298 0.69 -8.66 -25.99
CA LEU A 298 2.11 -8.74 -25.62
C LEU A 298 2.46 -10.08 -24.95
N VAL A 299 1.59 -10.58 -24.06
CA VAL A 299 1.74 -11.89 -23.41
C VAL A 299 1.67 -13.00 -24.45
N GLN A 300 0.71 -12.96 -25.38
CA GLN A 300 0.59 -13.93 -26.47
C GLN A 300 1.85 -13.93 -27.35
N GLY A 301 2.40 -12.75 -27.67
CA GLY A 301 3.65 -12.64 -28.42
C GLY A 301 4.87 -13.22 -27.70
N ILE A 302 4.92 -13.13 -26.36
CA ILE A 302 5.96 -13.76 -25.53
C ILE A 302 5.77 -15.28 -25.51
N GLU A 303 4.54 -15.77 -25.33
CA GLU A 303 4.20 -17.19 -25.33
C GLU A 303 4.51 -17.86 -26.67
N ASP A 304 4.24 -17.18 -27.80
CA ASP A 304 4.56 -17.68 -29.14
C ASP A 304 6.08 -17.81 -29.36
N LEU A 305 6.88 -16.90 -28.78
CA LEU A 305 8.34 -16.95 -28.82
C LEU A 305 8.91 -18.04 -27.91
N ASP A 306 8.32 -18.24 -26.73
CA ASP A 306 8.70 -19.30 -25.79
C ASP A 306 8.31 -20.69 -26.33
N ALA A 307 7.18 -20.81 -27.03
CA ALA A 307 6.79 -22.03 -27.74
C ALA A 307 7.78 -22.38 -28.87
N LYS A 308 8.27 -21.38 -29.63
CA LYS A 308 9.32 -21.58 -30.64
C LYS A 308 10.65 -22.04 -30.02
N GLU A 309 11.01 -21.54 -28.83
CA GLU A 309 12.22 -21.96 -28.10
C GLU A 309 12.16 -23.43 -27.65
N SER A 310 10.96 -23.94 -27.36
CA SER A 310 10.76 -25.34 -26.96
C SER A 310 10.93 -26.35 -28.13
N GLY A 311 10.82 -25.87 -29.38
CA GLY A 311 10.96 -26.68 -30.60
C GLY A 311 12.28 -26.48 -31.35
N GLU A 312 12.85 -25.27 -31.36
CA GLU A 312 14.08 -24.91 -32.06
C GLU A 312 14.89 -23.85 -31.27
N CYS A 313 16.21 -23.72 -31.53
CA CYS A 313 17.03 -22.70 -30.86
C CYS A 313 16.70 -21.29 -31.41
N LEU A 314 16.26 -20.38 -30.54
CA LEU A 314 15.94 -19.01 -30.93
C LEU A 314 17.14 -18.25 -31.53
N SER A 315 16.90 -17.55 -32.63
CA SER A 315 17.86 -16.60 -33.22
C SER A 315 18.09 -15.39 -32.28
N ARG A 316 19.23 -14.71 -32.41
CA ARG A 316 19.53 -13.50 -31.61
C ARG A 316 18.45 -12.43 -31.73
N THR A 317 17.95 -12.20 -32.94
CA THR A 317 16.89 -11.22 -33.22
C THR A 317 15.58 -11.53 -32.48
N SER A 318 15.19 -12.80 -32.38
CA SER A 318 13.97 -13.21 -31.65
C SER A 318 14.12 -13.10 -30.12
N ARG A 319 15.35 -13.20 -29.59
CA ARG A 319 15.61 -12.94 -28.16
C ARG A 319 15.56 -11.45 -27.82
N ASP A 320 16.03 -10.60 -28.72
CA ASP A 320 15.95 -9.15 -28.57
C ASP A 320 14.50 -8.67 -28.66
N GLU A 321 13.71 -9.25 -29.58
CA GLU A 321 12.26 -9.03 -29.68
C GLU A 321 11.52 -9.41 -28.39
N ARG A 322 11.82 -10.59 -27.82
CA ARG A 322 11.26 -11.01 -26.53
C ARG A 322 11.60 -10.03 -25.40
N SER A 323 12.84 -9.53 -25.37
CA SER A 323 13.29 -8.58 -24.35
C SER A 323 12.56 -7.24 -24.49
N LEU A 324 12.29 -6.79 -25.72
CA LEU A 324 11.51 -5.59 -26.00
C LEU A 324 10.03 -5.76 -25.63
N LEU A 325 9.43 -6.92 -25.91
CA LEU A 325 8.04 -7.20 -25.52
C LEU A 325 7.89 -7.24 -24.00
N LYS A 326 8.86 -7.83 -23.27
CA LYS A 326 8.90 -7.82 -21.80
C LYS A 326 9.05 -6.41 -21.24
N LEU A 327 9.95 -5.58 -21.80
CA LEU A 327 10.11 -4.18 -21.40
C LEU A 327 8.84 -3.36 -21.65
N LYS A 328 8.16 -3.56 -22.79
CA LYS A 328 6.88 -2.89 -23.07
C LYS A 328 5.77 -3.35 -22.13
N LEU A 329 5.75 -4.63 -21.78
CA LEU A 329 4.80 -5.17 -20.79
C LEU A 329 5.07 -4.57 -19.40
N GLU A 330 6.33 -4.48 -18.98
CA GLU A 330 6.75 -3.81 -17.74
C GLU A 330 6.40 -2.31 -17.74
N GLU A 331 6.56 -1.63 -18.89
CA GLU A 331 6.18 -0.21 -19.03
C GLU A 331 4.66 -0.02 -18.96
N LEU A 332 3.85 -0.95 -19.49
CA LEU A 332 2.40 -0.91 -19.37
C LEU A 332 1.90 -1.31 -17.98
N ASP A 333 2.62 -2.19 -17.27
CA ASP A 333 2.39 -2.49 -15.86
C ASP A 333 2.75 -1.31 -14.95
N PHE A 334 3.67 -0.43 -15.38
CA PHE A 334 4.02 0.79 -14.67
C PHE A 334 3.05 1.96 -14.93
N ARG A 335 2.20 1.86 -15.96
CA ARG A 335 1.21 2.87 -16.36
C ARG A 335 -0.21 2.57 -15.83
N GLU A 336 -0.38 1.47 -15.09
CA GLU A 336 -1.63 1.02 -14.47
C GLU A 336 -1.54 1.04 -12.94
#